data_AF-A0A6P0XRQ0-F1
#
_entry.id   AF-A0A6P0XRQ0-F1
#
_cell.length_a   1.000
_cell.length_b   1.000
_cell.length_c   1.000
_cell.angle_alpha   90.00
_cell.angle_beta   90.00
_cell.angle_gamma   90.00
#
_symmetry.space_group_name_H-M   'P 1'
#
loop_
_entity.id
_entity.type
_entity.pdbx_description
1 polymer ?
#
loop_
_entity_poly.entity_id
_entity_poly.type
_entity_poly.pdbx_seq_one_letter_code
_entity_poly.pdbx_strand_id
1 'polypeptide(L)'
;YLLFQVPLVVDNKSCAVGTPEAMQLSEALLQNLLISIANAVMYPLLNNFADVEEIKEDFYSRQLLSTRDIEKFRNSLSWRYRIEQYVGEPKAIFESNFSLFVLNETGIKKMAIYSPRRHELAKLSGIPLTVTLLLETRDAIAPGVRATVSFIGSGIVYLLTQVVGRGIGLIGRGIFQGLGNSFQDAKFGRNNNRAETKRNN
;
A
#
# COMPACT_ATOMS: atom_id res chain seq x y z
N TYR A 1 -28.21 -2.85 -20.80
CA TYR A 1 -28.12 -4.23 -20.30
C TYR A 1 -29.52 -4.80 -20.06
N LEU A 2 -30.24 -4.46 -18.98
CA LEU A 2 -31.61 -4.98 -18.73
C LEU A 2 -32.64 -4.57 -19.81
N LEU A 3 -32.69 -3.28 -20.16
CA LEU A 3 -33.66 -2.78 -21.14
C LEU A 3 -33.43 -3.35 -22.56
N PHE A 4 -32.16 -3.50 -22.94
CA PHE A 4 -31.76 -3.91 -24.29
C PHE A 4 -31.39 -5.40 -24.39
N GLN A 5 -31.48 -6.15 -23.29
CA GLN A 5 -31.12 -7.57 -23.18
C GLN A 5 -29.72 -7.91 -23.73
N VAL A 6 -28.76 -6.97 -23.54
CA VAL A 6 -27.37 -7.13 -23.98
C VAL A 6 -26.54 -7.67 -22.82
N PRO A 7 -25.70 -8.71 -22.98
CA PRO A 7 -24.86 -9.25 -21.91
C PRO A 7 -23.84 -8.22 -21.41
N LEU A 8 -23.44 -8.37 -20.14
CA LEU A 8 -22.43 -7.50 -19.51
C LEU A 8 -21.09 -8.24 -19.47
N VAL A 9 -20.01 -7.56 -19.80
CA VAL A 9 -18.66 -8.13 -19.69
C VAL A 9 -18.11 -7.86 -18.29
N VAL A 10 -17.85 -8.92 -17.53
CA VAL A 10 -17.22 -8.88 -16.20
C VAL A 10 -15.92 -9.67 -16.28
N ASP A 11 -14.79 -9.07 -15.92
CA ASP A 11 -13.47 -9.72 -15.96
C ASP A 11 -13.17 -10.44 -17.29
N ASN A 12 -13.53 -9.78 -18.40
CA ASN A 12 -13.37 -10.31 -19.77
C ASN A 12 -14.20 -11.58 -20.08
N LYS A 13 -15.24 -11.85 -19.28
CA LYS A 13 -16.24 -12.91 -19.50
C LYS A 13 -17.60 -12.28 -19.75
N SER A 14 -18.32 -12.79 -20.75
CA SER A 14 -19.69 -12.36 -21.05
C SER A 14 -20.65 -13.01 -20.06
N CYS A 15 -21.24 -12.21 -19.17
CA CYS A 15 -22.27 -12.64 -18.24
C CYS A 15 -23.66 -12.43 -18.86
N ALA A 16 -24.49 -13.48 -18.77
CA ALA A 16 -25.87 -13.41 -19.24
C ALA A 16 -26.69 -12.41 -18.43
N VAL A 17 -27.79 -11.94 -19.03
CA VAL A 17 -28.71 -11.03 -18.35
C VAL A 17 -29.38 -11.75 -17.18
N GLY A 18 -29.39 -11.09 -16.02
CA GLY A 18 -30.01 -11.57 -14.79
C GLY A 18 -29.11 -12.45 -13.92
N THR A 19 -27.85 -12.71 -14.28
CA THR A 19 -26.95 -13.40 -13.34
C THR A 19 -26.62 -12.49 -12.15
N PRO A 20 -26.39 -13.04 -10.95
CA PRO A 20 -26.04 -12.25 -9.77
C PRO A 20 -24.85 -11.32 -10.00
N GLU A 21 -23.82 -11.79 -10.70
CA GLU A 21 -22.60 -11.03 -10.99
C GLU A 21 -22.89 -9.85 -11.94
N ALA A 22 -23.68 -10.09 -12.98
CA ALA A 22 -24.06 -9.04 -13.92
C ALA A 22 -24.95 -7.98 -13.26
N MET A 23 -25.85 -8.40 -12.36
CA MET A 23 -26.70 -7.50 -11.58
C MET A 23 -25.86 -6.63 -10.64
N GLN A 24 -24.94 -7.21 -9.87
CA GLN A 24 -24.07 -6.47 -8.95
C GLN A 24 -23.22 -5.43 -9.67
N LEU A 25 -22.56 -5.80 -10.78
CA LEU A 25 -21.78 -4.82 -11.55
C LEU A 25 -22.67 -3.74 -12.17
N SER A 26 -23.87 -4.11 -12.67
CA SER A 26 -24.80 -3.13 -13.23
C SER A 26 -25.29 -2.12 -12.19
N GLU A 27 -25.53 -2.57 -10.96
CA GLU A 27 -25.88 -1.71 -9.84
C GLU A 27 -24.73 -0.75 -9.51
N ALA A 28 -23.50 -1.26 -9.40
CA ALA A 28 -22.33 -0.43 -9.13
C ALA A 28 -22.09 0.63 -10.23
N LEU A 29 -22.29 0.27 -11.49
CA LEU A 29 -22.21 1.21 -12.62
C LEU A 29 -23.29 2.30 -12.54
N LEU A 30 -24.51 1.92 -12.15
CA LEU A 30 -25.61 2.87 -11.97
C LEU A 30 -25.34 3.83 -10.80
N GLN A 31 -24.88 3.31 -9.67
CA GLN A 31 -24.49 4.14 -8.52
C GLN A 31 -23.37 5.12 -8.90
N ASN A 32 -22.35 4.63 -9.62
CA ASN A 32 -21.28 5.49 -10.11
C ASN A 32 -21.78 6.58 -11.06
N LEU A 33 -22.69 6.24 -11.98
CA LEU A 33 -23.29 7.19 -12.89
C LEU A 33 -24.08 8.27 -12.13
N LEU A 34 -24.91 7.88 -11.17
CA LEU A 34 -25.68 8.81 -10.34
C LEU A 34 -24.76 9.81 -9.61
N ILE A 35 -23.71 9.30 -8.97
CA ILE A 35 -22.72 10.13 -8.26
C ILE A 35 -21.96 11.03 -9.25
N SER A 36 -21.63 10.52 -10.43
CA SER A 36 -20.94 11.29 -11.46
C SER A 36 -21.80 12.44 -11.99
N ILE A 37 -23.10 12.21 -12.20
CA ILE A 37 -24.05 13.24 -12.60
C ILE A 37 -24.19 14.29 -11.49
N ALA A 38 -24.35 13.86 -10.23
CA ALA A 38 -24.41 14.78 -9.10
C ALA A 38 -23.15 15.66 -9.03
N ASN A 39 -21.96 15.06 -9.18
CA ASN A 39 -20.70 15.81 -9.22
C ASN A 39 -20.61 16.75 -10.44
N ALA A 40 -21.11 16.33 -11.61
CA ALA A 40 -21.15 17.16 -12.81
C ALA A 40 -22.09 18.36 -12.69
N VAL A 41 -23.18 18.24 -11.93
CA VAL A 41 -24.09 19.36 -11.60
C VAL A 41 -23.47 20.28 -10.55
N MET A 42 -22.77 19.73 -9.56
CA MET A 42 -22.12 20.54 -8.52
C MET A 42 -20.99 21.42 -9.07
N TYR A 43 -20.26 20.97 -10.08
CA TYR A 43 -19.14 21.71 -10.64
C TYR A 43 -19.50 23.12 -11.18
N PRO A 44 -20.52 23.30 -12.05
CA PRO A 44 -20.94 24.62 -12.51
C PRO A 44 -21.58 25.45 -11.39
N LEU A 45 -22.31 24.83 -10.46
CA LEU A 45 -22.85 25.52 -9.29
C LEU A 45 -21.73 26.19 -8.49
N LEU A 46 -20.70 25.42 -8.13
CA LEU A 46 -19.58 25.92 -7.33
C LEU A 46 -18.69 26.92 -8.07
N ASN A 47 -18.63 26.88 -9.41
CA ASN A 47 -17.72 27.75 -10.15
C ASN A 47 -18.35 29.02 -10.68
N ASN A 48 -19.64 29.00 -10.99
CA ASN A 48 -20.35 30.13 -11.60
C ASN A 48 -21.36 30.79 -10.65
N PHE A 49 -21.80 30.08 -9.61
CA PHE A 49 -22.89 30.52 -8.74
C PHE A 49 -22.52 30.51 -7.25
N ALA A 50 -21.23 30.48 -6.93
CA ALA A 50 -20.72 30.42 -5.55
C ALA A 50 -21.17 31.58 -4.66
N ASP A 51 -21.37 32.76 -5.25
CA ASP A 51 -21.65 34.01 -4.54
C ASP A 51 -23.12 34.46 -4.64
N VAL A 52 -24.00 33.62 -5.23
CA VAL A 52 -25.44 33.90 -5.32
C VAL A 52 -26.09 33.45 -4.02
N GLU A 53 -26.65 34.39 -3.25
CA GLU A 53 -27.12 34.12 -1.89
C GLU A 53 -28.28 33.12 -1.86
N GLU A 54 -29.23 33.23 -2.80
CA GLU A 54 -30.34 32.28 -2.92
C GLU A 54 -29.84 30.84 -3.15
N ILE A 55 -28.78 30.68 -3.96
CA ILE A 55 -28.19 29.36 -4.23
C ILE A 55 -27.44 28.84 -3.00
N LYS A 56 -26.75 29.72 -2.28
CA LYS A 56 -26.01 29.33 -1.07
C LYS A 56 -26.95 28.84 0.03
N GLU A 57 -28.06 29.55 0.26
CA GLU A 57 -29.03 29.20 1.29
C GLU A 57 -29.77 27.90 0.99
N ASP A 58 -30.12 27.65 -0.28
CA ASP A 58 -30.91 26.48 -0.69
C ASP A 58 -30.08 25.22 -0.93
N PHE A 59 -28.86 25.34 -1.47
CA PHE A 59 -28.09 24.18 -1.96
C PHE A 59 -26.82 23.87 -1.17
N TYR A 60 -26.25 24.83 -0.45
CA TYR A 60 -24.96 24.63 0.22
C TYR A 60 -25.13 24.35 1.71
N SER A 61 -24.16 23.61 2.27
CA SER A 61 -24.12 23.40 3.72
C SER A 61 -23.82 24.72 4.43
N ARG A 62 -24.31 24.88 5.67
CA ARG A 62 -24.04 26.08 6.49
C ARG A 62 -22.55 26.43 6.63
N GLN A 63 -21.69 25.43 6.52
CA GLN A 63 -20.23 25.58 6.61
C GLN A 63 -19.60 26.25 5.37
N LEU A 64 -20.36 26.40 4.29
CA LEU A 64 -19.92 26.97 3.01
C LEU A 64 -20.60 28.31 2.69
N LEU A 65 -21.34 28.91 3.65
CA LEU A 65 -22.04 30.17 3.42
C LEU A 65 -21.11 31.38 3.40
N SER A 66 -19.93 31.32 4.02
CA SER A 66 -18.97 32.43 3.93
C SER A 66 -18.19 32.35 2.62
N THR A 67 -17.95 33.50 1.98
CA THR A 67 -17.10 33.60 0.77
C THR A 67 -15.75 32.92 0.97
N ARG A 68 -15.16 33.09 2.16
CA ARG A 68 -13.87 32.48 2.48
C ARG A 68 -13.91 30.95 2.53
N ASP A 69 -14.99 30.37 3.04
CA ASP A 69 -15.10 28.92 3.17
C ASP A 69 -15.39 28.25 1.82
N ILE A 70 -16.24 28.87 0.98
CA ILE A 70 -16.46 28.36 -0.38
C ILE A 70 -15.21 28.49 -1.25
N GLU A 71 -14.43 29.57 -1.13
CA GLU A 71 -13.14 29.70 -1.83
C GLU A 71 -12.15 28.61 -1.41
N LYS A 72 -11.99 28.37 -0.11
CA LYS A 72 -11.13 27.28 0.40
C LYS A 72 -11.58 25.91 -0.11
N PHE A 73 -12.88 25.68 -0.14
CA PHE A 73 -13.46 24.44 -0.64
C PHE A 73 -13.16 24.26 -2.14
N ARG A 74 -13.41 25.28 -2.96
CA ARG A 74 -13.09 25.29 -4.40
C ARG A 74 -11.61 25.08 -4.68
N ASN A 75 -10.73 25.68 -3.88
CA ASN A 75 -9.28 25.51 -4.00
C ASN A 75 -8.86 24.08 -3.68
N SER A 76 -9.40 23.51 -2.60
CA SER A 76 -9.15 22.12 -2.20
C SER A 76 -9.63 21.14 -3.27
N LEU A 77 -10.81 21.39 -3.84
CA LEU A 77 -11.40 20.59 -4.90
C LEU A 77 -10.58 20.67 -6.19
N SER A 78 -10.15 21.87 -6.58
CA SER A 78 -9.28 22.09 -7.74
C SER A 78 -7.96 21.35 -7.60
N TRP A 79 -7.38 21.32 -6.39
CA TRP A 79 -6.18 20.53 -6.13
C TRP A 79 -6.43 19.02 -6.25
N ARG A 80 -7.55 18.54 -5.70
CA ARG A 80 -7.94 17.12 -5.81
C ARG A 80 -8.09 16.71 -7.28
N TYR A 81 -8.76 17.50 -8.11
CA TYR A 81 -8.91 17.19 -9.53
C TYR A 81 -7.58 17.19 -10.27
N ARG A 82 -6.67 18.12 -9.97
CA ARG A 82 -5.33 18.12 -10.57
C ARG A 82 -4.53 16.87 -10.20
N ILE A 83 -4.55 16.46 -8.93
CA ILE A 83 -3.87 15.23 -8.49
C ILE A 83 -4.47 14.00 -9.18
N GLU A 84 -5.80 13.91 -9.27
CA GLU A 84 -6.44 12.80 -9.98
C GLU A 84 -6.07 12.81 -11.47
N GLN A 85 -6.19 13.94 -12.16
CA GLN A 85 -5.89 14.06 -13.58
C GLN A 85 -4.43 13.76 -13.93
N TYR A 86 -3.49 14.22 -13.12
CA TYR A 86 -2.06 14.14 -13.43
C TYR A 86 -1.37 12.90 -12.84
N VAL A 87 -1.95 12.27 -11.81
CA VAL A 87 -1.31 11.15 -11.09
C VAL A 87 -2.26 9.97 -10.90
N GLY A 88 -3.46 10.20 -10.39
CA GLY A 88 -4.42 9.14 -10.07
C GLY A 88 -4.88 8.36 -11.31
N GLU A 89 -5.44 9.07 -12.28
CA GLU A 89 -5.98 8.53 -13.52
C GLU A 89 -4.90 7.87 -14.40
N PRO A 90 -3.72 8.47 -14.63
CA PRO A 90 -2.63 7.83 -15.37
C PRO A 90 -2.16 6.54 -14.73
N LYS A 91 -2.07 6.51 -13.39
CA LYS A 91 -1.77 5.29 -12.64
C LYS A 91 -2.85 4.23 -12.84
N ALA A 92 -4.13 4.61 -12.73
CA ALA A 92 -5.25 3.68 -12.93
C ALA A 92 -5.26 3.10 -14.35
N ILE A 93 -4.99 3.93 -15.37
CA ILE A 93 -4.82 3.50 -16.76
C ILE A 93 -3.67 2.48 -16.89
N PHE A 94 -2.50 2.78 -16.32
CA PHE A 94 -1.34 1.88 -16.35
C PHE A 94 -1.63 0.53 -15.68
N GLU A 95 -2.32 0.55 -14.53
CA GLU A 95 -2.67 -0.63 -13.75
C GLU A 95 -3.92 -1.37 -14.32
N SER A 96 -4.47 -0.94 -15.46
CA SER A 96 -5.72 -1.50 -16.05
C SER A 96 -6.88 -1.54 -15.04
N ASN A 97 -6.95 -0.48 -14.23
CA ASN A 97 -7.91 -0.29 -13.17
C ASN A 97 -8.90 0.81 -13.54
N PHE A 98 -10.18 0.57 -13.24
CA PHE A 98 -11.20 1.59 -13.25
C PHE A 98 -11.86 1.64 -11.88
N SER A 99 -11.94 2.84 -11.27
CA SER A 99 -12.54 3.02 -9.95
C SER A 99 -13.97 3.52 -10.09
N LEU A 100 -14.92 2.74 -9.58
CA LEU A 100 -16.33 3.10 -9.47
C LEU A 100 -16.63 3.69 -8.10
N PHE A 101 -17.48 4.70 -8.03
CA PHE A 101 -18.11 5.15 -6.80
C PHE A 101 -19.36 4.32 -6.52
N VAL A 102 -19.40 3.69 -5.35
CA VAL A 102 -20.54 2.88 -4.88
C VAL A 102 -21.03 3.42 -3.55
N LEU A 103 -22.32 3.25 -3.28
CA LEU A 103 -22.95 3.63 -2.03
C LEU A 103 -22.92 2.44 -1.07
N ASN A 104 -22.57 2.71 0.18
CA ASN A 104 -22.64 1.75 1.27
C ASN A 104 -23.26 2.40 2.52
N GLU A 105 -23.47 1.62 3.57
CA GLU A 105 -24.08 2.08 4.83
C GLU A 105 -23.40 3.31 5.46
N THR A 106 -22.11 3.53 5.15
CA THR A 106 -21.30 4.61 5.71
C THR A 106 -21.07 5.78 4.75
N GLY A 107 -21.60 5.72 3.52
CA GLY A 107 -21.43 6.77 2.51
C GLY A 107 -20.92 6.28 1.15
N ILE A 108 -20.11 7.09 0.48
CA ILE A 108 -19.55 6.78 -0.85
C ILE A 108 -18.19 6.09 -0.68
N LYS A 109 -18.01 4.94 -1.35
CA LYS A 109 -16.74 4.20 -1.40
C LYS A 109 -16.27 4.01 -2.84
N LYS A 110 -14.97 3.78 -3.00
CA LYS A 110 -14.38 3.37 -4.28
C LYS A 110 -14.36 1.85 -4.39
N MET A 111 -14.79 1.32 -5.52
CA MET A 111 -14.67 -0.09 -5.91
C MET A 111 -13.84 -0.18 -7.19
N ALA A 112 -12.75 -0.95 -7.16
CA ALA A 112 -11.91 -1.19 -8.31
C ALA A 112 -12.48 -2.29 -9.19
N ILE A 113 -12.51 -2.07 -10.50
CA ILE A 113 -12.80 -3.08 -11.51
C ILE A 113 -11.64 -3.17 -12.51
N TYR A 114 -11.40 -4.36 -13.04
CA TYR A 114 -10.46 -4.54 -14.14
C TYR A 114 -11.06 -4.04 -15.45
N SER A 115 -10.29 -3.27 -16.20
CA SER A 115 -10.65 -2.82 -17.54
C SER A 115 -9.39 -2.77 -18.42
N PRO A 116 -9.38 -3.34 -19.63
CA PRO A 116 -8.26 -3.18 -20.56
C PRO A 116 -8.15 -1.73 -21.07
N ARG A 117 -7.19 -0.95 -20.55
CA ARG A 117 -7.04 0.50 -20.85
C ARG A 117 -5.86 0.86 -21.76
N ARG A 118 -5.39 -0.09 -22.58
CA ARG A 118 -4.22 0.11 -23.48
C ARG A 118 -4.38 1.29 -24.44
N HIS A 119 -5.58 1.49 -24.96
CA HIS A 119 -5.87 2.57 -25.91
C HIS A 119 -5.81 3.95 -25.25
N GLU A 120 -6.10 4.05 -23.95
CA GLU A 120 -6.00 5.27 -23.15
C GLU A 120 -4.55 5.53 -22.77
N LEU A 121 -3.82 4.48 -22.40
CA LEU A 121 -2.39 4.53 -22.10
C LEU A 121 -1.60 5.11 -23.29
N ALA A 122 -1.89 4.64 -24.51
CA ALA A 122 -1.26 5.12 -25.73
C ALA A 122 -1.54 6.60 -26.08
N LYS A 123 -2.57 7.19 -25.46
CA LYS A 123 -2.95 8.60 -25.65
C LYS A 123 -2.38 9.52 -24.56
N LEU A 124 -1.78 8.96 -23.51
CA LEU A 124 -1.16 9.78 -22.46
C LEU A 124 0.02 10.57 -23.04
N SER A 125 0.16 11.81 -22.60
CA SER A 125 1.24 12.71 -22.98
C SER A 125 1.58 13.62 -21.81
N GLY A 126 2.74 14.27 -21.83
CA GLY A 126 3.17 15.19 -20.75
C GLY A 126 3.27 14.51 -19.38
N ILE A 127 2.82 15.21 -18.33
CA ILE A 127 2.90 14.76 -16.93
C ILE A 127 2.27 13.35 -16.74
N PRO A 128 1.05 13.07 -17.25
CA PRO A 128 0.46 11.74 -17.19
C PRO A 128 1.36 10.61 -17.70
N LEU A 129 1.99 10.80 -18.87
CA LEU A 129 2.90 9.80 -19.45
C LEU A 129 4.17 9.63 -18.60
N THR A 130 4.71 10.73 -18.08
CA THR A 130 5.86 10.66 -17.17
C THR A 130 5.53 9.83 -15.92
N VAL A 131 4.33 9.98 -15.35
CA VAL A 131 3.90 9.16 -14.20
C VAL A 131 3.92 7.68 -14.54
N THR A 132 3.39 7.28 -15.69
CA THR A 132 3.38 5.85 -16.08
C THR A 132 4.77 5.31 -16.34
N LEU A 133 5.66 6.08 -16.96
CA LEU A 133 7.05 5.69 -17.18
C LEU A 133 7.82 5.54 -15.85
N LEU A 134 7.55 6.39 -14.86
CA LEU A 134 8.13 6.26 -13.52
C LEU A 134 7.66 4.99 -12.81
N LEU A 135 6.38 4.63 -12.95
CA LEU A 135 5.84 3.39 -12.41
C LEU A 135 6.48 2.17 -13.08
N GLU A 136 6.60 2.17 -14.41
CA GLU A 136 7.28 1.12 -15.17
C GLU A 136 8.75 0.99 -14.75
N THR A 137 9.46 2.12 -14.65
CA THR A 137 10.86 2.15 -14.21
C THR A 137 11.02 1.61 -12.78
N ARG A 138 10.11 1.98 -11.87
CA ARG A 138 10.08 1.43 -10.50
C ARG A 138 9.93 -0.09 -10.54
N ASP A 139 9.00 -0.60 -11.32
CA ASP A 139 8.70 -2.03 -11.36
C ASP A 139 9.85 -2.83 -12.02
N ALA A 140 10.55 -2.23 -13.00
CA ALA A 140 11.75 -2.80 -13.60
C ALA A 140 12.97 -2.83 -12.65
N ILE A 141 13.15 -1.80 -11.82
CA ILE A 141 14.30 -1.67 -10.91
C ILE A 141 14.08 -2.39 -9.57
N ALA A 142 12.84 -2.54 -9.12
CA ALA A 142 12.51 -3.08 -7.80
C ALA A 142 13.14 -4.47 -7.48
N PRO A 143 13.25 -5.43 -8.42
CA PRO A 143 13.94 -6.69 -8.17
C PRO A 143 15.41 -6.49 -7.76
N GLY A 144 16.14 -5.60 -8.43
CA GLY A 144 17.56 -5.34 -8.16
C GLY A 144 17.79 -4.67 -6.81
N VAL A 145 16.93 -3.71 -6.45
CA VAL A 145 16.96 -3.07 -5.12
C VAL A 145 16.68 -4.09 -4.01
N ARG A 146 15.64 -4.91 -4.17
CA ARG A 146 15.31 -5.96 -3.19
C ARG A 146 16.45 -6.96 -3.02
N ALA A 147 17.08 -7.39 -4.11
CA ALA A 147 18.21 -8.32 -4.07
C ALA A 147 19.41 -7.72 -3.31
N THR A 148 19.74 -6.45 -3.58
CA THR A 148 20.84 -5.75 -2.92
C THR A 148 20.61 -5.61 -1.42
N VAL A 149 19.40 -5.17 -1.02
CA VAL A 149 19.03 -5.04 0.39
C VAL A 149 19.07 -6.40 1.09
N SER A 150 18.54 -7.45 0.44
CA SER A 150 18.59 -8.81 0.98
C SER A 150 20.02 -9.29 1.17
N PHE A 151 20.92 -9.05 0.21
CA PHE A 151 22.32 -9.44 0.30
C PHE A 151 23.03 -8.76 1.49
N ILE A 152 22.86 -7.44 1.63
CA ILE A 152 23.44 -6.68 2.75
C ILE A 152 22.88 -7.17 4.08
N GLY A 153 21.55 -7.35 4.17
CA GLY A 153 20.88 -7.85 5.37
C GLY A 153 21.38 -9.23 5.79
N SER A 154 21.48 -10.17 4.83
CA SER A 154 22.06 -11.49 5.08
C SER A 154 23.52 -11.42 5.53
N GLY A 155 24.32 -10.51 4.97
CA GLY A 155 25.70 -10.26 5.39
C GLY A 155 25.79 -9.79 6.84
N ILE A 156 24.95 -8.83 7.25
CA ILE A 156 24.89 -8.34 8.63
C ILE A 156 24.47 -9.47 9.58
N VAL A 157 23.42 -10.22 9.24
CA VAL A 157 22.96 -11.36 10.06
C VAL A 157 24.05 -12.41 10.20
N TYR A 158 24.78 -12.72 9.11
CA TYR A 158 25.90 -13.66 9.15
C TYR A 158 27.02 -13.18 10.10
N LEU A 159 27.43 -11.91 9.99
CA LEU A 159 28.46 -11.34 10.86
C LEU A 159 28.05 -11.41 12.34
N LEU A 160 26.81 -11.05 12.67
CA LEU A 160 26.32 -11.07 14.05
C LEU A 160 26.17 -12.50 14.59
N THR A 161 25.57 -13.41 13.83
CA THR A 161 25.25 -14.75 14.34
C THR A 161 26.43 -15.72 14.28
N GLN A 162 27.17 -15.72 13.17
CA GLN A 162 28.24 -16.69 12.95
C GLN A 162 29.58 -16.16 13.44
N VAL A 163 29.95 -14.92 13.13
CA VAL A 163 31.28 -14.41 13.51
C VAL A 163 31.30 -14.03 14.99
N VAL A 164 30.39 -13.15 15.40
CA VAL A 164 30.32 -12.71 16.81
C VAL A 164 29.81 -13.85 17.70
N GLY A 165 28.74 -14.54 17.31
CA GLY A 165 28.18 -15.65 18.09
C GLY A 165 29.15 -16.81 18.30
N ARG A 166 29.88 -17.26 17.26
CA ARG A 166 30.92 -18.30 17.45
C ARG A 166 32.13 -17.76 18.22
N GLY A 167 32.51 -16.50 18.00
CA GLY A 167 33.60 -15.85 18.75
C GLY A 167 33.34 -15.86 20.25
N ILE A 168 32.15 -15.41 20.68
CA ILE A 168 31.72 -15.46 22.08
C ILE A 168 31.67 -16.91 22.58
N GLY A 169 31.12 -17.83 21.79
CA GLY A 169 31.02 -19.25 22.15
C GLY A 169 32.39 -19.93 22.37
N LEU A 170 33.40 -19.58 21.59
CA LEU A 170 34.77 -20.08 21.74
C LEU A 170 35.45 -19.50 22.99
N ILE A 171 35.29 -18.20 23.25
CA ILE A 171 35.80 -17.56 24.47
C ILE A 171 35.17 -18.19 25.71
N GLY A 172 33.84 -18.37 25.70
CA GLY A 172 33.13 -19.05 26.78
C GLY A 172 33.64 -20.47 27.01
N ARG A 173 33.79 -21.28 25.94
CA ARG A 173 34.37 -22.62 26.03
C ARG A 173 35.79 -22.63 26.59
N GLY A 174 36.65 -21.70 26.17
CA GLY A 174 38.01 -21.56 26.68
C GLY A 174 38.06 -21.27 28.18
N ILE A 175 37.18 -20.37 28.66
CA ILE A 175 37.06 -20.07 30.10
C ILE A 175 36.60 -21.29 30.90
N PHE A 176 35.56 -22.00 30.43
CA PHE A 176 35.07 -23.20 31.10
C PHE A 176 36.10 -24.33 31.15
N GLN A 177 36.88 -24.54 30.07
CA GLN A 177 37.95 -25.54 30.05
C GLN A 177 39.11 -25.17 30.99
N GLY A 178 39.50 -23.89 31.05
CA GLY A 178 40.55 -23.42 31.96
C GLY A 178 40.17 -23.55 33.45
N LEU A 179 38.91 -23.29 33.78
CA LEU A 179 38.39 -23.52 35.13
C LEU A 179 38.29 -25.02 35.45
N GLY A 180 37.85 -25.85 34.50
CA GLY A 180 37.75 -27.30 34.66
C GLY A 180 39.07 -27.99 34.97
N ASN A 181 40.16 -27.62 34.27
CA ASN A 181 41.49 -28.15 34.55
C ASN A 181 42.01 -27.73 35.92
N SER A 182 41.79 -26.47 36.31
CA SER A 182 42.22 -25.95 37.63
C SER A 182 41.55 -26.69 38.80
N PHE A 183 40.28 -27.10 38.65
CA PHE A 183 39.57 -27.92 39.63
C PHE A 183 40.03 -29.39 39.65
N GLN A 184 40.44 -29.94 38.50
CA GLN A 184 41.02 -31.28 38.41
C GLN A 184 42.41 -31.33 39.06
N ASP A 185 43.27 -30.34 38.80
CA ASP A 185 44.59 -30.21 39.40
C ASP A 185 44.51 -29.96 40.92
N ALA A 186 43.56 -29.14 41.38
CA ALA A 186 43.31 -28.95 42.81
C ALA A 186 42.82 -30.22 43.53
N LYS A 187 42.05 -31.09 42.85
CA LYS A 187 41.65 -32.39 43.39
C LYS A 187 42.80 -33.40 43.37
N PHE A 188 43.62 -33.42 42.33
CA PHE A 188 44.78 -34.32 42.25
C PHE A 188 45.87 -33.95 43.27
N GLY A 189 46.19 -32.66 43.45
CA GLY A 189 47.13 -32.18 44.47
C GLY A 189 46.67 -32.47 45.90
N ARG A 190 45.35 -32.40 46.18
CA ARG A 190 44.79 -32.71 47.50
C ARG A 190 44.76 -34.20 47.83
N ASN A 191 44.73 -35.08 46.82
CA ASN A 191 44.77 -36.53 47.02
C ASN A 191 46.19 -37.03 47.29
N ASN A 192 47.21 -36.39 46.71
CA ASN A 192 48.62 -36.73 46.96
C ASN A 192 49.04 -36.38 48.41
N ASN A 193 48.63 -35.21 48.91
CA ASN A 193 48.93 -34.80 50.29
C ASN A 193 48.23 -35.70 51.35
N ARG A 194 47.05 -36.26 51.04
CA ARG A 194 46.36 -37.22 51.93
C ARG A 194 47.01 -38.61 51.95
N ALA A 195 47.73 -38.99 50.90
CA ALA A 195 48.48 -40.24 50.85
C ALA A 195 49.80 -40.15 51.63
N GLU A 196 50.45 -38.99 51.65
CA GLU A 196 51.69 -38.78 52.42
C GLU A 196 51.45 -38.67 53.93
N THR A 197 50.36 -38.03 54.38
CA THR A 197 50.04 -37.96 55.83
C THR A 197 49.69 -39.32 56.44
N LYS A 198 49.24 -40.30 55.64
CA LYS A 198 48.97 -41.68 56.10
C LYS A 198 50.20 -42.58 56.16
N ARG A 199 51.37 -42.11 55.71
CA ARG A 199 52.62 -42.89 55.71
C ARG A 199 53.55 -42.55 56.89
N ASN A 200 53.24 -41.48 57.64
CA ASN A 200 54.05 -40.95 58.73
C ASN A 200 53.38 -41.05 60.13
N ASN A 201 52.38 -41.92 60.29
CA ASN A 201 51.83 -42.31 61.60
C ASN A 201 51.89 -43.83 61.75
#